data_AF-A0A354K479-F1
#
_entry.id   AF-A0A354K479-F1
#
_cell.length_a   1.000
_cell.length_b   1.000
_cell.length_c   1.000
_cell.angle_alpha   90.00
_cell.angle_beta   90.00
_cell.angle_gamma   90.00
#
_symmetry.space_group_name_H-M   'P 1'
#
loop_
_entity.id
_entity.type
_entity.pdbx_description
1 polymer ?
#
loop_
_entity_poly.entity_id
_entity_poly.type
_entity_poly.pdbx_seq_one_letter_code
_entity_poly.pdbx_strand_id
1 'polypeptide(L)'
;MEKTYHLHCKQCGIPFTGSKPALKYCCESCREAGYRRSAAAREAAKARNRKPLQREYTCQACGRRIRVTGRSGLRKCCDRCLAKTRYGRVLLSRRNDLPEEVIG
;
A
#
# COMPACT_ATOMS: atom_id res chain seq x y z
N MET A 1 12.05 40.41 -23.62
CA MET A 1 13.19 39.49 -23.42
C MET A 1 12.74 38.34 -22.54
N GLU A 2 12.61 37.14 -23.11
CA GLU A 2 12.37 35.94 -22.30
C GLU A 2 13.66 35.52 -21.59
N LYS A 3 13.60 35.38 -20.25
CA LYS A 3 14.73 34.86 -19.46
C LYS A 3 14.76 33.34 -19.59
N THR A 4 15.90 32.80 -20.02
CA THR A 4 16.18 31.37 -20.03
C THR A 4 17.12 30.99 -18.89
N TYR A 5 17.03 29.75 -18.44
CA TYR A 5 17.78 29.21 -17.30
C TYR A 5 18.49 27.92 -17.70
N HIS A 6 19.78 27.80 -17.39
CA HIS A 6 20.52 26.56 -17.56
C HIS A 6 20.33 25.66 -16.33
N LEU A 7 19.74 24.49 -16.54
CA LEU A 7 19.32 23.57 -15.48
C LEU A 7 19.81 22.16 -15.77
N HIS A 8 19.84 21.30 -14.76
CA HIS A 8 20.16 19.87 -14.93
C HIS A 8 18.92 19.03 -14.64
N CYS A 9 18.63 18.06 -15.52
CA CYS A 9 17.48 17.19 -15.37
C CYS A 9 17.67 16.27 -14.15
N LYS A 10 16.73 16.29 -13.18
CA LYS A 10 16.76 15.39 -12.02
C LYS A 10 16.56 13.92 -12.37
N GLN A 11 16.12 13.62 -13.59
CA GLN A 11 15.90 12.24 -14.04
C GLN A 11 17.16 11.64 -14.68
N CYS A 12 17.70 12.30 -15.71
CA CYS A 12 18.79 11.79 -16.55
C CYS A 12 20.12 12.54 -16.36
N GLY A 13 20.15 13.63 -15.60
CA GLY A 13 21.36 14.43 -15.34
C GLY A 13 21.75 15.39 -16.47
N ILE A 14 21.13 15.28 -17.64
CA ILE A 14 21.49 16.07 -18.83
C ILE A 14 21.17 17.56 -18.60
N PRO A 15 22.07 18.49 -18.95
CA PRO A 15 21.80 19.92 -18.91
C PRO A 15 20.77 20.32 -19.97
N PHE A 16 19.88 21.24 -19.64
CA PHE A 16 18.85 21.75 -20.54
C PHE A 16 18.52 23.22 -20.24
N THR A 17 17.92 23.91 -21.20
CA THR A 17 17.44 25.28 -21.04
C THR A 17 15.96 25.28 -20.70
N GLY A 18 15.60 25.93 -19.59
CA GLY A 18 14.21 26.11 -19.15
C GLY A 18 13.75 27.56 -19.26
N SER A 19 12.44 27.76 -19.42
CA SER A 19 11.82 29.08 -19.30
C SER A 19 11.59 29.53 -17.85
N LYS A 20 11.77 28.61 -16.89
CA LYS A 20 11.57 28.85 -15.45
C LYS A 20 12.68 28.16 -14.65
N PRO A 21 13.20 28.79 -13.57
CA PRO A 21 14.28 28.21 -12.76
C PRO A 21 13.82 26.98 -11.95
N ALA A 22 12.50 26.82 -11.76
CA ALA A 22 11.92 25.70 -11.00
C ALA A 22 11.73 24.42 -11.83
N LEU A 23 12.06 24.42 -13.12
CA LEU A 23 11.96 23.23 -13.97
C LEU A 23 12.94 22.15 -13.49
N LYS A 24 12.43 20.93 -13.34
CA LYS A 24 13.19 19.79 -12.78
C LYS A 24 13.59 18.76 -13.82
N TYR A 25 12.94 18.77 -14.98
CA TYR A 25 13.04 17.73 -15.99
C TYR A 25 13.14 18.37 -17.37
N CYS A 26 13.99 17.79 -18.23
CA CYS A 26 14.23 18.27 -19.57
C CYS A 26 13.11 17.96 -20.56
N CYS A 27 12.29 16.94 -20.27
CA CYS A 27 11.18 16.51 -21.12
C CYS A 27 10.10 15.81 -20.30
N GLU A 28 8.94 15.58 -20.93
CA GLU A 28 7.79 14.91 -20.32
C GLU A 28 8.13 13.49 -19.86
N SER A 29 8.80 12.69 -20.69
CA SER A 29 9.20 11.32 -20.33
C SER A 29 10.07 11.28 -19.08
N CYS A 30 10.99 12.25 -18.93
CA CYS A 30 11.81 12.38 -17.72
C CYS A 30 10.99 12.78 -16.50
N ARG A 31 9.97 13.64 -16.68
CA ARG A 31 9.05 14.05 -15.62
C ARG A 31 8.24 12.87 -15.10
N GLU A 32 7.62 12.10 -15.99
CA GLU A 32 6.85 10.91 -15.62
C GLU A 32 7.72 9.85 -14.92
N ALA A 33 8.90 9.57 -15.46
CA ALA A 33 9.84 8.64 -14.83
C ALA A 33 10.27 9.13 -13.44
N GLY A 34 10.54 10.42 -13.29
CA GLY A 34 10.87 11.04 -12.00
C GLY A 34 9.75 10.92 -10.98
N TYR A 35 8.49 11.11 -11.40
CA TYR A 35 7.32 10.94 -10.55
C TYR A 35 7.09 9.48 -10.17
N ARG A 36 7.24 8.53 -11.09
CA ARG A 36 7.15 7.10 -10.78
C ARG A 36 8.18 6.68 -9.73
N ARG A 37 9.45 7.10 -9.88
CA ARG A 37 10.50 6.84 -8.88
C ARG A 37 10.16 7.44 -7.52
N SER A 38 9.68 8.69 -7.51
CA SER A 38 9.29 9.37 -6.26
C SER A 38 8.09 8.71 -5.59
N ALA A 39 7.11 8.24 -6.36
CA ALA A 39 5.96 7.52 -5.85
C ALA A 39 6.38 6.19 -5.23
N ALA A 40 7.22 5.40 -5.92
CA ALA A 40 7.75 4.14 -5.40
C ALA A 40 8.52 4.34 -4.08
N ALA A 41 9.37 5.37 -4.00
CA ALA A 41 10.08 5.70 -2.78
C ALA A 41 9.13 6.08 -1.62
N ARG A 42 8.06 6.84 -1.90
CA ARG A 42 7.05 7.17 -0.88
C ARG A 42 6.30 5.94 -0.40
N GLU A 43 5.89 5.04 -1.30
CA GLU A 43 5.20 3.81 -0.92
C GLU A 43 6.12 2.87 -0.13
N ALA A 44 7.39 2.75 -0.51
CA ALA A 44 8.38 2.01 0.27
C ALA A 44 8.58 2.62 1.67
N ALA A 45 8.67 3.94 1.78
CA ALA A 45 8.79 4.64 3.06
C ALA A 45 7.54 4.46 3.93
N LYS A 46 6.34 4.51 3.33
CA LYS A 46 5.09 4.19 4.03
C LYS A 46 5.09 2.76 4.53
N ALA A 47 5.49 1.78 3.70
CA ALA A 47 5.54 0.38 4.08
C ALA A 47 6.47 0.15 5.28
N ARG A 48 7.67 0.75 5.28
CA ARG A 48 8.63 0.66 6.40
C ARG A 48 8.08 1.22 7.71
N ASN A 49 7.30 2.29 7.65
CA ASN A 49 6.75 2.95 8.84
C ASN A 49 5.33 2.51 9.21
N ARG A 50 4.71 1.63 8.42
CA ARG A 50 3.33 1.19 8.65
C ARG A 50 3.29 0.17 9.78
N LYS A 51 3.09 0.64 11.01
CA LYS A 51 2.74 -0.22 12.13
C LYS A 51 1.36 -0.87 11.87
N PRO A 52 1.20 -2.18 12.13
CA PRO A 52 -0.10 -2.82 11.99
C PRO A 52 -1.09 -2.18 12.97
N LEU A 53 -2.25 -1.74 12.46
CA LEU A 53 -3.30 -1.19 13.29
C LEU A 53 -3.83 -2.29 14.21
N GLN A 54 -3.59 -2.18 15.51
CA GLN A 54 -4.15 -3.11 16.50
C GLN A 54 -5.51 -2.62 16.95
N ARG A 55 -6.49 -3.52 17.00
CA ARG A 55 -7.85 -3.23 17.46
C ARG A 55 -8.35 -4.32 18.38
N GLU A 56 -9.11 -3.92 19.40
CA GLU A 56 -9.84 -4.84 20.27
C GLU A 56 -11.31 -4.90 19.85
N TYR A 57 -11.84 -6.12 19.79
CA TYR A 57 -13.24 -6.38 19.48
C TYR A 57 -13.83 -7.41 20.44
N THR A 58 -15.14 -7.32 20.64
CA THR A 58 -15.92 -8.40 21.25
C THR A 58 -16.41 -9.33 20.14
N CYS A 59 -16.11 -10.62 20.25
CA CYS A 59 -16.57 -11.63 19.31
C CYS A 59 -18.10 -11.68 19.33
N GLN A 60 -18.72 -11.36 18.21
CA GLN A 60 -20.17 -11.31 18.09
C GLN A 60 -20.86 -12.70 18.15
N ALA A 61 -20.09 -13.78 18.21
CA ALA A 61 -20.63 -15.14 18.25
C ALA A 61 -20.47 -15.85 19.61
N CYS A 62 -19.53 -15.39 20.45
CA CYS A 62 -19.25 -16.02 21.75
C CYS A 62 -18.93 -15.02 22.86
N GLY A 63 -18.96 -13.71 22.60
CA GLY A 63 -18.70 -12.67 23.60
C GLY A 63 -17.22 -12.48 23.99
N ARG A 64 -16.31 -13.36 23.54
CA ARG A 64 -14.88 -13.26 23.89
C ARG A 64 -14.23 -12.00 23.32
N ARG A 65 -13.42 -11.30 24.13
CA ARG A 65 -12.55 -10.20 23.68
C ARG A 65 -11.39 -10.74 22.84
N ILE A 66 -11.16 -10.12 21.68
CA ILE A 66 -10.09 -10.47 20.74
C ILE A 66 -9.30 -9.24 20.33
N ARG A 67 -8.00 -9.42 20.11
CA ARG A 67 -7.13 -8.46 19.45
C ARG A 67 -6.91 -8.90 18.02
N VAL A 68 -7.08 -7.98 17.07
CA VAL A 68 -6.79 -8.24 15.66
C VAL A 68 -5.82 -7.18 15.14
N THR A 69 -4.93 -7.62 14.26
CA THR A 69 -4.02 -6.76 13.51
C THR A 69 -4.59 -6.49 12.12
N GLY A 70 -4.61 -5.24 11.72
CA GLY A 70 -5.08 -4.81 10.39
C GLY A 70 -6.54 -4.37 10.36
N ARG A 71 -7.11 -4.29 9.16
CA ARG A 71 -8.48 -3.77 8.91
C ARG A 71 -9.50 -4.90 8.79
N SER A 72 -9.33 -6.00 9.53
CA SER A 72 -10.34 -7.06 9.51
C SER A 72 -11.62 -6.56 10.18
N GLY A 73 -12.67 -6.40 9.39
CA GLY A 73 -14.02 -6.10 9.89
C GLY A 73 -14.71 -7.32 10.52
N LEU A 74 -14.10 -8.51 10.41
CA LEU A 74 -14.66 -9.76 10.92
C LEU A 74 -14.45 -9.83 12.43
N ARG A 75 -15.49 -9.46 13.20
CA ARG A 75 -15.51 -9.51 14.67
C ARG A 75 -15.74 -10.94 15.19
N LYS A 76 -14.96 -11.91 14.71
CA LYS A 76 -15.04 -13.33 15.08
C LYS A 76 -13.67 -13.82 15.53
N CYS A 77 -13.64 -14.61 16.60
CA CYS A 77 -12.39 -15.00 17.27
C CYS A 77 -11.69 -16.22 16.66
N CYS A 78 -12.39 -17.02 15.87
CA CYS A 78 -11.89 -18.25 15.28
C CYS A 78 -12.83 -18.71 14.16
N ASP A 79 -12.37 -19.66 13.35
CA ASP A 79 -13.13 -20.23 12.23
C ASP A 79 -14.44 -20.86 12.70
N ARG A 80 -14.45 -21.53 13.86
CA ARG A 80 -15.69 -22.03 14.48
C ARG A 80 -16.73 -20.94 14.73
N CYS A 81 -16.30 -19.75 15.18
CA CYS A 81 -17.20 -18.62 15.41
C CYS A 81 -17.55 -17.88 14.11
N LEU A 82 -16.69 -17.93 13.11
CA LEU A 82 -16.93 -17.40 11.78
C LEU A 82 -17.98 -18.24 11.03
N ALA A 83 -17.87 -19.57 11.09
CA ALA A 83 -18.80 -20.54 10.52
C ALA A 83 -20.25 -20.41 11.06
N LYS A 84 -20.45 -19.76 12.21
CA LYS A 84 -21.79 -19.42 12.72
C LYS A 84 -22.49 -18.32 11.92
N THR A 85 -21.79 -17.64 11.01
CA THR A 85 -22.36 -16.62 10.12
C THR A 85 -22.52 -17.13 8.70
N ARG A 86 -23.55 -16.67 7.99
CA ARG A 86 -23.77 -17.02 6.58
C ARG A 86 -22.55 -16.73 5.72
N TYR A 87 -21.99 -15.53 5.85
CA TYR A 87 -20.79 -15.10 5.11
C TYR A 87 -19.54 -15.89 5.51
N GLY A 88 -19.39 -16.20 6.79
CA GLY A 88 -18.24 -16.94 7.28
C GLY A 88 -18.14 -18.37 6.78
N ARG A 89 -19.27 -19.06 6.57
CA ARG A 89 -19.26 -20.40 5.93
C ARG A 89 -18.68 -20.34 4.51
N VAL A 90 -19.10 -19.35 3.72
CA VAL A 90 -18.59 -19.15 2.34
C VAL A 90 -17.10 -18.82 2.34
N LEU A 91 -16.65 -17.96 3.25
CA LEU A 91 -15.23 -17.60 3.37
C LEU A 91 -14.34 -18.79 3.73
N LEU A 92 -14.81 -19.66 4.63
CA LEU A 92 -14.03 -20.81 5.06
C LEU A 92 -13.92 -21.88 3.98
N SER A 93 -14.99 -22.12 3.21
CA SER A 93 -14.93 -23.01 2.05
C SER A 93 -13.84 -22.59 1.06
N ARG A 94 -13.78 -21.29 0.71
CA ARG A 94 -12.77 -20.74 -0.20
C ARG A 94 -11.34 -20.77 0.33
N ARG A 95 -11.16 -20.91 1.64
CA ARG A 95 -9.84 -20.92 2.29
C ARG A 95 -9.19 -22.29 2.21
N ASN A 96 -9.99 -23.35 2.18
CA ASN A 96 -9.56 -24.73 2.01
C ASN A 96 -9.30 -25.10 0.54
N ASP A 97 -9.60 -24.21 -0.41
CA ASP A 97 -9.31 -24.40 -1.84
C ASP A 97 -7.88 -23.96 -2.24
N LEU A 98 -7.02 -23.60 -1.27
CA LEU A 98 -5.60 -23.29 -1.49
C LEU A 98 -4.76 -24.54 -1.19
N PRO A 99 -3.89 -25.00 -2.12
CA PRO A 99 -3.04 -26.16 -1.89
C PRO A 99 -2.12 -25.96 -0.68
N GLU A 100 -1.90 -27.02 0.11
CA GLU A 100 -1.13 -27.03 1.37
C GLU A 100 0.37 -26.68 1.21
N GLU A 101 0.85 -26.42 0.00
CA GLU A 101 2.28 -26.25 -0.32
C GLU A 101 2.82 -24.82 -0.13
N VAL A 102 2.39 -24.10 0.91
CA VAL A 102 3.06 -22.86 1.34
C VAL A 102 3.17 -22.82 2.87
N ILE A 103 3.83 -23.83 3.43
CA ILE A 103 4.49 -23.73 4.73
C ILE A 103 5.95 -24.12 4.46
N GLY A 104 6.82 -23.11 4.40
CA GLY A 104 8.26 -23.32 4.44
C GLY A 104 8.74 -23.75 5.81
#